data_AF-A0A960UKU6-F1
#
_entry.id   AF-A0A960UKU6-F1
#
_cell.length_a   1.000
_cell.length_b   1.000
_cell.length_c   1.000
_cell.angle_alpha   90.00
_cell.angle_beta   90.00
_cell.angle_gamma   90.00
#
_symmetry.space_group_name_H-M   'P 1'
#
loop_
_entity.id
_entity.type
_entity.pdbx_description
1 polymer ?
#
loop_
_entity_poly.entity_id
_entity_poly.type
_entity_poly.pdbx_seq_one_letter_code
_entity_poly.pdbx_strand_id
1 'polypeptide(L)'
;EQAVYLTADFFTGGDKYLVYILDKSSVLTGGAAVATSVLHTGTQSMGIPVEVTDAPTMYMVHANEALSANTVTFWAVQDPLGTPTLTSTALTVPNWWRPPSARSLGTSAQITTFEARFWSCVYRDGSLWACQHVAPDASRSTAAARWYEFDMHGWPDSGSTPTLVQWGEELPNGTGFATFNSISVNAAGDAAMVYAYSSINDFFSMRRSYRAAGDPAGTMQAPVLVKESTSSYSSTRWGDYSAVGVDPGGYEFWMIHEYAVTSSAWSTWVSHFVADLTAVPGGGPFVSAATAWPNPSPGDTQLRLSLARGAREVAVDIYDATGRRVRRLTRGDLPAGEQVLRWDGRDERGAALASGTYLSRLSVDGHGEPGPKLTLLR
;
A
#
# COMPACT_ATOMS: atom_id res chain seq x y z
N GLU A 1 0.25 -13.52 13.57
CA GLU A 1 1.60 -14.07 13.90
C GLU A 1 1.92 -14.14 15.40
N GLN A 2 2.74 -15.13 15.78
CA GLN A 2 3.25 -15.37 17.14
C GLN A 2 4.60 -14.67 17.43
N ALA A 3 5.30 -14.16 16.41
CA ALA A 3 6.64 -13.60 16.54
C ALA A 3 6.78 -12.26 15.81
N VAL A 4 7.84 -11.50 16.12
CA VAL A 4 8.32 -10.35 15.36
C VAL A 4 9.67 -10.72 14.76
N TYR A 5 9.82 -10.52 13.45
CA TYR A 5 11.03 -10.86 12.72
C TYR A 5 11.82 -9.60 12.41
N LEU A 6 13.12 -9.64 12.66
CA LEU A 6 14.06 -8.56 12.40
C LEU A 6 15.23 -9.10 11.61
N THR A 7 15.67 -8.37 10.59
CA THR A 7 16.90 -8.65 9.86
C THR A 7 17.71 -7.37 9.73
N ALA A 8 18.97 -7.51 9.35
CA ALA A 8 19.78 -6.41 8.86
C ALA A 8 20.78 -6.92 7.82
N ASP A 9 21.24 -6.03 6.94
CA ASP A 9 22.43 -6.26 6.14
C ASP A 9 23.66 -6.25 7.06
N PHE A 10 24.32 -7.39 7.20
CA PHE A 10 25.59 -7.49 7.93
C PHE A 10 26.75 -7.46 6.93
N PHE A 11 27.38 -6.30 6.76
CA PHE A 11 28.50 -6.05 5.84
C PHE A 11 29.85 -6.67 6.25
N THR A 12 29.83 -7.88 6.82
CA THR A 12 31.04 -8.65 7.16
C THR A 12 31.27 -9.76 6.14
N GLY A 13 32.53 -10.14 5.92
CA GLY A 13 32.95 -10.98 4.79
C GLY A 13 32.15 -12.27 4.63
N GLY A 14 31.22 -12.25 3.66
CA GLY A 14 30.30 -13.33 3.30
C GLY A 14 28.89 -12.99 3.74
N ASP A 15 28.08 -12.44 2.83
CA ASP A 15 26.73 -11.95 3.12
C ASP A 15 25.92 -13.02 3.88
N LYS A 16 25.49 -12.60 5.07
CA LYS A 16 24.84 -13.42 6.07
C LYS A 16 23.68 -12.62 6.61
N TYR A 17 22.47 -13.09 6.38
CA TYR A 17 21.27 -12.43 6.89
C TYR A 17 20.88 -13.17 8.16
N LEU A 18 21.10 -12.53 9.31
CA LEU A 18 20.65 -13.06 10.57
C LEU A 18 19.19 -12.63 10.78
N VAL A 19 18.29 -13.62 10.73
CA VAL A 19 16.89 -13.41 11.06
C VAL A 19 16.75 -13.59 12.56
N TYR A 20 16.63 -12.48 13.27
CA TYR A 20 16.26 -12.46 14.69
C TYR A 20 14.75 -12.62 14.82
N ILE A 21 14.33 -13.50 15.71
CA ILE A 21 12.92 -13.85 15.90
C ILE A 21 12.59 -13.60 17.36
N LEU A 22 11.69 -12.66 17.61
CA LEU A 22 11.25 -12.29 18.95
C LEU A 22 9.87 -12.89 19.20
N ASP A 23 9.68 -13.59 20.32
CA ASP A 23 8.34 -13.98 20.77
C ASP A 23 7.51 -12.73 21.05
N LYS A 24 6.47 -12.52 20.25
CA LYS A 24 5.63 -11.32 20.31
C LYS A 24 4.97 -11.18 21.68
N SER A 25 4.59 -12.29 22.32
CA SER A 25 3.95 -12.26 23.63
C SER A 25 4.91 -11.77 24.73
N SER A 26 6.17 -12.18 24.67
CA SER A 26 7.21 -11.73 25.60
C SER A 26 7.48 -10.22 25.47
N VAL A 27 7.43 -9.70 24.24
CA VAL A 27 7.63 -8.27 23.97
C VAL A 27 6.44 -7.43 24.47
N LEU A 28 5.21 -7.90 24.28
CA LEU A 28 4.00 -7.16 24.67
C LEU A 28 3.73 -7.16 26.18
N THR A 29 4.22 -8.15 26.92
CA THR A 29 3.94 -8.29 28.36
C THR A 29 4.91 -7.52 29.27
N GLY A 30 5.93 -6.85 28.70
CA GLY A 30 6.81 -5.92 29.42
C GLY A 30 7.98 -6.57 30.19
N GLY A 31 8.37 -7.79 29.83
CA GLY A 31 9.52 -8.52 30.37
C GLY A 31 10.75 -8.52 29.46
N ALA A 32 11.73 -9.40 29.74
CA ALA A 32 12.82 -9.65 28.81
C ALA A 32 12.27 -10.36 27.56
N ALA A 33 12.59 -9.82 26.38
CA ALA A 33 12.18 -10.44 25.12
C ALA A 33 12.83 -11.83 24.99
N VAL A 34 12.01 -12.84 24.72
CA VAL A 34 12.48 -14.17 24.35
C VAL A 34 12.81 -14.14 22.86
N ALA A 35 14.03 -14.54 22.52
CA ALA A 35 14.54 -14.47 21.16
C ALA A 35 15.19 -15.79 20.73
N THR A 36 14.96 -16.15 19.47
CA THR A 36 15.72 -17.16 18.73
C THR A 36 16.30 -16.49 17.49
N SER A 37 17.10 -17.22 16.71
CA SER A 37 17.62 -16.69 15.46
C SER A 37 17.96 -17.80 14.48
N VAL A 38 17.84 -17.52 13.19
CA VAL A 38 18.34 -18.38 12.13
C VAL A 38 19.22 -17.59 11.17
N LEU A 39 20.34 -18.20 10.78
CA LEU A 39 21.30 -17.59 9.87
C LEU A 39 21.03 -18.06 8.45
N HIS A 40 20.69 -17.12 7.56
CA HIS A 40 20.74 -17.36 6.12
C HIS A 40 22.16 -17.09 5.61
N THR A 41 22.74 -18.06 4.90
CA THR A 41 24.06 -17.93 4.25
C THR A 41 23.85 -17.89 2.74
N GLY A 42 23.84 -16.68 2.17
CA GLY A 42 23.57 -16.46 0.75
C GLY A 42 24.00 -15.06 0.32
N THR A 43 24.34 -14.90 -0.95
CA THR A 43 24.94 -13.65 -1.48
C THR A 43 23.92 -12.72 -2.15
N GLN A 44 22.63 -12.96 -1.96
CA GLN A 44 21.56 -12.20 -2.62
C GLN A 44 20.86 -11.34 -1.58
N SER A 45 20.43 -10.14 -1.96
CA SER A 45 19.59 -9.27 -1.13
C SER A 45 18.22 -9.89 -0.92
N MET A 46 17.80 -9.94 0.34
CA MET A 46 16.53 -10.50 0.75
C MET A 46 15.46 -9.41 0.85
N GLY A 47 14.41 -9.52 0.05
CA GLY A 47 13.15 -8.81 0.26
C GLY A 47 12.36 -9.47 1.38
N ILE A 48 11.92 -8.68 2.35
CA ILE A 48 11.12 -9.15 3.48
C ILE A 48 9.76 -8.46 3.41
N PRO A 49 8.67 -9.22 3.34
CA PRO A 49 7.34 -8.67 3.25
C PRO A 49 6.92 -8.03 4.57
N VAL A 50 6.20 -6.92 4.44
CA VAL A 50 5.28 -6.50 5.51
C VAL A 50 4.09 -7.47 5.49
N GLU A 51 3.83 -8.14 6.60
CA GLU A 51 2.67 -9.02 6.75
C GLU A 51 1.47 -8.21 7.23
N VAL A 52 0.42 -8.16 6.41
CA VAL A 52 -0.81 -7.38 6.72
C VAL A 52 -1.93 -8.27 7.24
N THR A 53 -1.85 -9.57 6.96
CA THR A 53 -2.78 -10.61 7.42
C THR A 53 -1.95 -11.77 7.95
N ASP A 54 -2.55 -12.61 8.80
CA ASP A 54 -1.85 -13.77 9.34
C ASP A 54 -1.28 -14.66 8.22
N ALA A 55 0.04 -14.69 8.10
CA ALA A 55 0.74 -15.68 7.30
C ALA A 55 0.93 -16.97 8.12
N PRO A 56 0.97 -18.15 7.48
CA PRO A 56 1.31 -19.39 8.18
C PRO A 56 2.78 -19.40 8.65
N THR A 57 3.65 -18.64 8.00
CA THR A 57 5.08 -18.52 8.30
C THR A 57 5.61 -17.18 7.78
N MET A 58 6.74 -16.72 8.31
CA MET A 58 7.47 -15.59 7.75
C MET A 58 8.12 -15.99 6.43
N TYR A 59 7.65 -15.38 5.35
CA TYR A 59 8.23 -15.51 4.03
C TYR A 59 9.32 -14.49 3.79
N MET A 60 10.33 -14.85 3.00
CA MET A 60 11.29 -13.91 2.45
C MET A 60 11.53 -14.28 0.99
N VAL A 61 11.91 -13.30 0.18
CA VAL A 61 12.06 -13.49 -1.27
C VAL A 61 13.32 -12.80 -1.78
N HIS A 62 14.10 -13.48 -2.63
CA HIS A 62 15.18 -12.84 -3.36
C HIS A 62 15.06 -13.07 -4.86
N ALA A 63 15.71 -12.19 -5.62
CA ALA A 63 16.00 -12.41 -7.03
C ALA A 63 17.47 -12.80 -7.17
N ASN A 64 17.82 -13.49 -8.26
CA ASN A 64 19.22 -13.63 -8.63
C ASN A 64 19.73 -12.29 -9.22
N GLU A 65 20.73 -11.71 -8.56
CA GLU A 65 21.33 -10.40 -8.84
C GLU A 65 22.39 -10.42 -9.96
N ALA A 66 22.48 -11.53 -10.70
CA ALA A 66 23.29 -11.64 -11.91
C ALA A 66 22.89 -10.59 -12.99
N LEU A 67 23.70 -10.47 -14.03
CA LEU A 67 23.44 -9.56 -15.15
C LEU A 67 22.12 -9.83 -15.87
N SER A 68 21.65 -11.07 -15.82
CA SER A 68 20.34 -11.50 -16.26
C SER A 68 19.89 -12.70 -15.45
N ALA A 69 18.61 -12.76 -15.11
CA ALA A 69 18.01 -13.91 -14.46
C ALA A 69 16.52 -14.03 -14.77
N ASN A 70 15.95 -15.15 -14.37
CA ASN A 70 14.54 -15.48 -14.56
C ASN A 70 14.02 -16.37 -13.41
N THR A 71 14.69 -16.29 -12.27
CA THR A 71 14.44 -17.14 -11.11
C THR A 71 14.31 -16.29 -9.87
N VAL A 72 13.21 -16.49 -9.15
CA VAL A 72 12.95 -15.96 -7.81
C VAL A 72 13.04 -17.12 -6.83
N THR A 73 13.60 -16.89 -5.64
CA THR A 73 13.63 -17.90 -4.57
C THR A 73 12.88 -17.37 -3.37
N PHE A 74 12.00 -18.22 -2.83
CA PHE A 74 11.29 -17.99 -1.59
C PHE A 74 11.95 -18.76 -0.47
N TRP A 75 11.93 -18.18 0.71
CA TRP A 75 12.40 -18.76 1.96
C TRP A 75 11.26 -18.68 2.98
N ALA A 76 11.12 -19.70 3.80
CA ALA A 76 10.18 -19.73 4.92
C ALA A 76 10.93 -20.07 6.22
N VAL A 77 10.55 -19.40 7.30
CA VAL A 77 11.06 -19.67 8.65
C VAL A 77 10.18 -20.71 9.35
N GLN A 78 10.70 -21.91 9.54
CA GLN A 78 9.98 -22.98 10.25
C GLN A 78 10.41 -23.02 11.72
N ASP A 79 9.48 -23.42 12.60
CA ASP A 79 9.67 -23.47 14.06
C ASP A 79 10.27 -22.18 14.67
N PRO A 80 9.65 -21.01 14.46
CA PRO A 80 10.26 -19.72 14.78
C PRO A 80 10.60 -19.54 16.27
N LEU A 81 9.81 -20.13 17.19
CA LEU A 81 10.01 -19.98 18.64
C LEU A 81 10.74 -21.16 19.29
N GLY A 82 11.02 -22.23 18.53
CA GLY A 82 11.78 -23.39 18.97
C GLY A 82 13.20 -23.38 18.42
N THR A 83 13.48 -24.28 17.46
CA THR A 83 14.75 -24.37 16.75
C THR A 83 14.55 -23.91 15.31
N PRO A 84 14.67 -22.60 15.03
CA PRO A 84 14.28 -22.04 13.74
C PRO A 84 15.14 -22.57 12.59
N THR A 85 14.49 -23.01 11.52
CA THR A 85 15.14 -23.46 10.28
C THR A 85 14.64 -22.69 9.07
N LEU A 86 15.41 -22.72 7.99
CA LEU A 86 15.06 -22.11 6.72
C LEU A 86 14.82 -23.20 5.68
N THR A 87 13.65 -23.16 5.06
CA THR A 87 13.30 -23.98 3.89
C THR A 87 13.14 -23.07 2.69
N SER A 88 13.55 -23.51 1.50
CA SER A 88 13.47 -22.71 0.27
C SER A 88 12.90 -23.45 -0.92
N THR A 89 12.34 -22.68 -1.85
CA THR A 89 11.91 -23.13 -3.16
C THR A 89 12.11 -22.03 -4.20
N ALA A 90 12.32 -22.40 -5.45
CA ALA A 90 12.55 -21.46 -6.53
C ALA A 90 11.47 -21.56 -7.60
N LEU A 91 11.15 -20.42 -8.20
CA LEU A 91 10.13 -20.28 -9.23
C LEU A 91 10.72 -19.60 -10.45
N THR A 92 10.43 -20.15 -11.63
CA THR A 92 10.74 -19.48 -12.89
C THR A 92 9.74 -18.36 -13.13
N VAL A 93 10.25 -17.22 -13.50
CA VAL A 93 9.52 -15.98 -13.77
C VAL A 93 10.07 -15.35 -15.06
N PRO A 94 9.37 -14.39 -15.67
CA PRO A 94 9.85 -13.70 -16.88
C PRO A 94 11.28 -13.15 -16.71
N ASN A 95 12.08 -13.24 -17.78
CA ASN A 95 13.47 -12.78 -17.77
C ASN A 95 13.58 -11.30 -17.37
N TRP A 96 14.63 -10.95 -16.63
CA TRP A 96 15.10 -9.58 -16.43
C TRP A 96 16.61 -9.48 -16.66
N TRP A 97 17.05 -8.24 -16.82
CA TRP A 97 18.46 -7.88 -16.83
C TRP A 97 18.74 -6.87 -15.72
N ARG A 98 20.00 -6.81 -15.29
CA ARG A 98 20.45 -5.84 -14.29
C ARG A 98 20.18 -4.41 -14.81
N PRO A 99 19.49 -3.55 -14.05
CA PRO A 99 19.16 -2.20 -14.49
C PRO A 99 20.44 -1.36 -14.72
N PRO A 100 20.45 -0.44 -15.70
CA PRO A 100 21.50 0.56 -15.87
C PRO A 100 21.35 1.71 -14.87
N SER A 101 22.45 2.44 -14.62
CA SER A 101 22.36 3.71 -13.89
C SER A 101 21.41 4.69 -14.57
N ALA A 102 20.57 5.35 -13.77
CA ALA A 102 19.50 6.19 -14.25
C ALA A 102 19.99 7.59 -14.64
N ARG A 103 19.53 8.08 -15.79
CA ARG A 103 19.83 9.43 -16.29
C ARG A 103 18.65 10.35 -16.02
N SER A 104 18.95 11.63 -15.79
CA SER A 104 17.96 12.67 -15.48
C SER A 104 18.25 13.95 -16.28
N LEU A 105 17.20 14.73 -16.55
CA LEU A 105 17.31 16.05 -17.17
C LEU A 105 18.27 16.96 -16.40
N GLY A 106 19.07 17.75 -17.13
CA GLY A 106 19.87 18.85 -16.57
C GLY A 106 21.10 18.43 -15.76
N THR A 107 21.58 17.19 -15.91
CA THR A 107 22.79 16.68 -15.24
C THR A 107 23.47 15.59 -16.06
N SER A 108 24.79 15.44 -15.91
CA SER A 108 25.54 14.27 -16.40
C SER A 108 25.73 13.20 -15.34
N ALA A 109 25.38 13.48 -14.07
CA ALA A 109 25.38 12.50 -13.00
C ALA A 109 24.36 11.40 -13.30
N GLN A 110 24.72 10.16 -12.96
CA GLN A 110 23.85 9.00 -13.12
C GLN A 110 23.63 8.38 -11.74
N ILE A 111 22.37 8.20 -11.38
CA ILE A 111 21.99 7.55 -10.13
C ILE A 111 22.24 6.05 -10.25
N THR A 112 22.95 5.49 -9.28
CA THR A 112 23.18 4.05 -9.19
C THR A 112 21.88 3.36 -8.83
N THR A 113 21.35 2.54 -9.76
CA THR A 113 20.12 1.76 -9.57
C THR A 113 20.37 0.40 -8.92
N PHE A 114 21.60 0.14 -8.46
CA PHE A 114 21.98 -1.13 -7.84
C PHE A 114 21.74 -2.35 -8.76
N GLU A 115 21.59 -3.51 -8.14
CA GLU A 115 21.17 -4.78 -8.70
C GLU A 115 19.64 -4.95 -8.68
N ALA A 116 19.15 -6.00 -9.34
CA ALA A 116 17.71 -6.30 -9.51
C ALA A 116 17.09 -6.93 -8.25
N ARG A 117 17.49 -6.48 -7.05
CA ARG A 117 16.92 -6.96 -5.79
C ARG A 117 15.46 -6.57 -5.62
N PHE A 118 14.73 -7.28 -4.77
CA PHE A 118 13.40 -6.85 -4.32
C PHE A 118 13.52 -5.68 -3.35
N TRP A 119 12.85 -4.57 -3.66
CA TRP A 119 12.88 -3.33 -2.85
C TRP A 119 11.73 -3.25 -1.86
N SER A 120 10.61 -3.87 -2.18
CA SER A 120 9.41 -3.86 -1.36
C SER A 120 8.61 -5.12 -1.63
N CYS A 121 8.10 -5.70 -0.56
CA CYS A 121 7.26 -6.88 -0.58
C CYS A 121 6.12 -6.69 0.43
N VAL A 122 4.95 -7.27 0.15
CA VAL A 122 3.82 -7.32 1.07
C VAL A 122 3.17 -8.69 0.97
N TYR A 123 2.83 -9.28 2.12
CA TYR A 123 2.01 -10.49 2.18
C TYR A 123 0.60 -10.12 2.60
N ARG A 124 -0.39 -10.62 1.85
CA ARG A 124 -1.80 -10.43 2.13
C ARG A 124 -2.64 -11.57 1.56
N ASP A 125 -3.51 -12.13 2.39
CA ASP A 125 -4.58 -13.06 1.98
C ASP A 125 -4.08 -14.25 1.13
N GLY A 126 -2.91 -14.81 1.46
CA GLY A 126 -2.31 -15.93 0.72
C GLY A 126 -1.34 -15.51 -0.39
N SER A 127 -1.41 -14.26 -0.86
CA SER A 127 -0.56 -13.72 -1.91
C SER A 127 0.65 -12.96 -1.35
N LEU A 128 1.83 -13.24 -1.91
CA LEU A 128 3.03 -12.42 -1.76
C LEU A 128 3.17 -11.51 -2.98
N TRP A 129 3.10 -10.21 -2.76
CA TRP A 129 3.36 -9.20 -3.77
C TRP A 129 4.76 -8.65 -3.57
N ALA A 130 5.53 -8.52 -4.64
CA ALA A 130 6.91 -8.08 -4.57
C ALA A 130 7.27 -7.24 -5.79
N CYS A 131 8.12 -6.24 -5.60
CA CYS A 131 8.57 -5.39 -6.69
C CYS A 131 10.08 -5.10 -6.64
N GLN A 132 10.65 -4.97 -7.83
CA GLN A 132 12.06 -4.71 -8.11
C GLN A 132 12.15 -3.77 -9.32
N HIS A 133 13.29 -3.13 -9.55
CA HIS A 133 13.52 -2.45 -10.82
C HIS A 133 14.56 -3.18 -11.66
N VAL A 134 14.26 -3.32 -12.94
CA VAL A 134 14.99 -4.19 -13.87
C VAL A 134 15.18 -3.49 -15.20
N ALA A 135 16.19 -3.91 -15.96
CA ALA A 135 16.15 -3.68 -17.39
C ALA A 135 15.18 -4.69 -18.02
N PRO A 136 14.18 -4.25 -18.81
CA PRO A 136 13.18 -5.12 -19.41
C PRO A 136 13.72 -5.97 -20.56
N ASP A 137 14.87 -5.59 -21.12
CA ASP A 137 15.52 -6.28 -22.23
C ASP A 137 17.06 -6.27 -22.11
N ALA A 138 17.70 -7.08 -22.96
CA ALA A 138 19.14 -7.27 -22.98
C ALA A 138 19.95 -6.02 -23.37
N SER A 139 19.33 -4.99 -23.98
CA SER A 139 20.01 -3.73 -24.29
C SER A 139 20.39 -2.96 -23.04
N ARG A 140 19.65 -3.16 -21.94
CA ARG A 140 19.84 -2.48 -20.66
C ARG A 140 19.92 -0.95 -20.83
N SER A 141 19.10 -0.41 -21.72
CA SER A 141 19.06 1.02 -22.04
C SER A 141 18.05 1.81 -21.18
N THR A 142 17.11 1.09 -20.58
CA THR A 142 16.03 1.60 -19.71
C THR A 142 15.97 0.77 -18.42
N ALA A 143 15.23 1.27 -17.43
CA ALA A 143 14.86 0.53 -16.23
C ALA A 143 13.36 0.65 -15.99
N ALA A 144 12.68 -0.47 -15.75
CA ALA A 144 11.26 -0.55 -15.45
C ALA A 144 11.06 -0.97 -13.99
N ALA A 145 10.02 -0.43 -13.35
CA ALA A 145 9.58 -0.91 -12.04
C ALA A 145 8.71 -2.15 -12.27
N ARG A 146 9.27 -3.34 -12.02
CA ARG A 146 8.62 -4.63 -12.20
C ARG A 146 7.96 -5.09 -10.90
N TRP A 147 6.77 -5.64 -11.02
CA TRP A 147 6.01 -6.19 -9.90
C TRP A 147 5.53 -7.61 -10.22
N TYR A 148 5.29 -8.37 -9.16
CA TYR A 148 4.82 -9.75 -9.19
C TYR A 148 3.75 -9.96 -8.13
N GLU A 149 2.80 -10.84 -8.43
CA GLU A 149 1.93 -11.49 -7.46
C GLU A 149 2.21 -12.99 -7.50
N PHE A 150 2.51 -13.55 -6.34
CA PHE A 150 2.71 -14.98 -6.14
C PHE A 150 1.64 -15.51 -5.20
N ASP A 151 0.97 -16.59 -5.60
CA ASP A 151 0.15 -17.38 -4.67
C ASP A 151 1.10 -18.30 -3.91
N MET A 152 1.13 -18.13 -2.59
CA MET A 152 2.03 -18.90 -1.73
C MET A 152 1.48 -20.28 -1.40
N HIS A 153 0.21 -20.58 -1.70
CA HIS A 153 -0.46 -21.85 -1.43
C HIS A 153 -0.37 -22.33 0.02
N GLY A 154 -0.07 -21.45 0.98
CA GLY A 154 0.25 -21.84 2.37
C GLY A 154 1.52 -22.69 2.51
N TRP A 155 2.44 -22.60 1.56
CA TRP A 155 3.77 -23.22 1.61
C TRP A 155 4.53 -22.77 2.88
N PRO A 156 5.42 -23.58 3.48
CA PRO A 156 5.71 -24.96 3.16
C PRO A 156 4.71 -25.96 3.76
N ASP A 157 3.87 -25.52 4.70
CA ASP A 157 3.05 -26.41 5.52
C ASP A 157 1.95 -27.14 4.73
N SER A 158 1.46 -26.53 3.65
CA SER A 158 0.46 -27.14 2.77
C SER A 158 1.02 -28.26 1.87
N GLY A 159 2.35 -28.36 1.73
CA GLY A 159 3.02 -29.24 0.76
C GLY A 159 2.92 -28.78 -0.71
N SER A 160 2.19 -27.70 -1.00
CA SER A 160 2.13 -27.09 -2.34
C SER A 160 3.19 -26.00 -2.48
N THR A 161 3.78 -25.84 -3.66
CA THR A 161 4.80 -24.81 -3.91
C THR A 161 4.19 -23.51 -4.42
N PRO A 162 4.80 -22.33 -4.16
CA PRO A 162 4.33 -21.06 -4.69
C PRO A 162 4.22 -21.02 -6.22
N THR A 163 3.27 -20.27 -6.75
CA THR A 163 3.04 -20.09 -8.20
C THR A 163 2.94 -18.62 -8.57
N LEU A 164 3.39 -18.27 -9.78
CA LEU A 164 3.22 -16.92 -10.32
C LEU A 164 1.76 -16.73 -10.76
N VAL A 165 1.06 -15.78 -10.15
CA VAL A 165 -0.31 -15.40 -10.53
C VAL A 165 -0.26 -14.42 -11.70
N GLN A 166 0.50 -13.33 -11.52
CA GLN A 166 0.66 -12.29 -12.53
C GLN A 166 1.92 -11.46 -12.26
N TRP A 167 2.30 -10.68 -13.25
CA TRP A 167 3.43 -9.75 -13.19
C TRP A 167 3.22 -8.64 -14.21
N GLY A 168 3.86 -7.50 -13.99
CA GLY A 168 3.84 -6.38 -14.93
C GLY A 168 5.03 -5.46 -14.75
N GLU A 169 5.14 -4.48 -15.65
CA GLU A 169 6.23 -3.51 -15.67
C GLU A 169 5.71 -2.09 -15.87
N GLU A 170 6.08 -1.21 -14.95
CA GLU A 170 5.84 0.22 -15.07
C GLU A 170 7.05 0.88 -15.72
N LEU A 171 6.88 1.29 -16.98
CA LEU A 171 7.83 2.13 -17.70
C LEU A 171 7.07 3.20 -18.50
N PRO A 172 6.78 4.36 -17.89
CA PRO A 172 6.07 5.44 -18.57
C PRO A 172 6.69 5.76 -19.93
N ASN A 173 5.87 5.77 -20.99
CA ASN A 173 6.27 6.02 -22.38
C ASN A 173 7.23 4.98 -23.00
N GLY A 174 7.42 3.81 -22.36
CA GLY A 174 8.34 2.77 -22.84
C GLY A 174 9.81 3.19 -22.84
N THR A 175 10.15 4.28 -22.13
CA THR A 175 11.50 4.84 -22.09
C THR A 175 11.80 5.46 -20.72
N GLY A 176 13.08 5.74 -20.45
CA GLY A 176 13.54 6.30 -19.19
C GLY A 176 13.82 5.24 -18.12
N PHE A 177 13.66 5.63 -16.86
CA PHE A 177 14.10 4.87 -15.70
C PHE A 177 13.05 4.97 -14.59
N ALA A 178 12.18 3.96 -14.48
CA ALA A 178 11.31 3.74 -13.34
C ALA A 178 12.02 2.84 -12.32
N THR A 179 12.34 3.38 -11.14
CA THR A 179 13.24 2.75 -10.16
C THR A 179 12.84 3.08 -8.73
N PHE A 180 13.42 2.37 -7.76
CA PHE A 180 13.20 2.58 -6.32
C PHE A 180 11.73 2.42 -5.91
N ASN A 181 11.13 1.35 -6.41
CA ASN A 181 9.70 1.12 -6.32
C ASN A 181 9.28 0.42 -5.02
N SER A 182 8.12 0.81 -4.51
CA SER A 182 7.41 0.14 -3.41
C SER A 182 6.01 -0.29 -3.83
N ILE A 183 5.48 -1.36 -3.22
CA ILE A 183 4.15 -1.90 -3.52
C ILE A 183 3.35 -2.19 -2.24
N SER A 184 2.03 -1.99 -2.30
CA SER A 184 1.10 -2.41 -1.25
C SER A 184 -0.23 -2.84 -1.86
N VAL A 185 -0.98 -3.66 -1.13
CA VAL A 185 -2.24 -4.26 -1.59
C VAL A 185 -3.28 -4.17 -0.49
N ASN A 186 -4.49 -3.74 -0.85
CA ASN A 186 -5.60 -3.63 0.09
C ASN A 186 -6.44 -4.92 0.16
N ALA A 187 -7.40 -4.97 1.08
CA ALA A 187 -8.26 -6.16 1.26
C ALA A 187 -9.23 -6.40 0.09
N ALA A 188 -9.39 -5.42 -0.81
CA ALA A 188 -10.18 -5.59 -2.04
C ALA A 188 -9.37 -6.26 -3.16
N GLY A 189 -8.06 -6.44 -3.00
CA GLY A 189 -7.15 -6.94 -4.04
C GLY A 189 -6.63 -5.85 -4.99
N ASP A 190 -6.87 -4.58 -4.67
CA ASP A 190 -6.28 -3.47 -5.41
C ASP A 190 -4.82 -3.31 -4.99
N ALA A 191 -3.94 -3.00 -5.94
CA ALA A 191 -2.53 -2.79 -5.69
C ALA A 191 -2.09 -1.39 -6.09
N ALA A 192 -1.26 -0.76 -5.27
CA ALA A 192 -0.67 0.54 -5.55
C ALA A 192 0.85 0.43 -5.53
N MET A 193 1.49 1.13 -6.47
CA MET A 193 2.93 1.29 -6.53
C MET A 193 3.32 2.76 -6.47
N VAL A 194 4.42 3.06 -5.77
CA VAL A 194 5.12 4.34 -5.86
C VAL A 194 6.55 4.08 -6.33
N TYR A 195 7.08 4.96 -7.16
CA TYR A 195 8.43 4.82 -7.70
C TYR A 195 8.96 6.18 -8.16
N ALA A 196 10.27 6.27 -8.30
CA ALA A 196 10.87 7.39 -9.01
C ALA A 196 10.90 7.14 -10.51
N TYR A 197 10.69 8.19 -11.28
CA TYR A 197 10.88 8.19 -12.73
C TYR A 197 11.83 9.31 -13.16
N SER A 198 12.75 8.99 -14.07
CA SER A 198 13.56 9.99 -14.76
C SER A 198 13.82 9.62 -16.21
N SER A 199 14.24 10.61 -16.99
CA SER A 199 14.74 10.41 -18.34
C SER A 199 15.72 11.53 -18.67
N ILE A 200 16.29 11.55 -19.88
CA ILE A 200 17.09 12.72 -20.30
C ILE A 200 16.24 14.00 -20.47
N ASN A 201 14.91 13.84 -20.52
CA ASN A 201 13.92 14.91 -20.67
C ASN A 201 13.12 15.16 -19.39
N ASP A 202 13.24 14.31 -18.36
CA ASP A 202 12.49 14.40 -17.11
C ASP A 202 13.41 14.41 -15.91
N PHE A 203 13.11 15.26 -14.92
CA PHE A 203 13.76 15.17 -13.62
C PHE A 203 13.34 13.91 -12.87
N PHE A 204 14.22 13.45 -11.97
CA PHE A 204 13.97 12.34 -11.06
C PHE A 204 12.79 12.65 -10.12
N SER A 205 11.58 12.22 -10.48
CA SER A 205 10.32 12.67 -9.86
C SER A 205 9.50 11.51 -9.33
N MET A 206 8.65 11.76 -8.36
CA MET A 206 7.76 10.76 -7.75
C MET A 206 6.57 10.49 -8.65
N ARG A 207 6.39 9.22 -9.02
CA ARG A 207 5.20 8.72 -9.72
C ARG A 207 4.52 7.62 -8.93
N ARG A 208 3.24 7.41 -9.25
CA ARG A 208 2.49 6.25 -8.79
C ARG A 208 1.83 5.54 -9.95
N SER A 209 1.60 4.24 -9.76
CA SER A 209 0.70 3.43 -10.57
C SER A 209 -0.26 2.70 -9.64
N TYR A 210 -1.41 2.30 -10.18
CA TYR A 210 -2.48 1.65 -9.41
C TYR A 210 -3.16 0.62 -10.30
N ARG A 211 -3.59 -0.50 -9.73
CA ARG A 211 -4.54 -1.42 -10.36
C ARG A 211 -5.67 -1.73 -9.41
N ALA A 212 -6.89 -1.71 -9.93
CA ALA A 212 -8.03 -2.32 -9.27
C ALA A 212 -7.94 -3.84 -9.41
N ALA A 213 -8.55 -4.58 -8.47
CA ALA A 213 -8.59 -6.04 -8.53
C ALA A 213 -9.16 -6.59 -9.85
N GLY A 214 -10.13 -5.87 -10.43
CA GLY A 214 -10.77 -6.21 -11.70
C GLY A 214 -10.03 -5.78 -12.97
N ASP A 215 -8.91 -5.07 -12.86
CA ASP A 215 -8.12 -4.66 -14.03
C ASP A 215 -7.48 -5.88 -14.71
N PRO A 216 -7.23 -5.83 -16.03
CA PRO A 216 -6.59 -6.93 -16.77
C PRO A 216 -5.30 -7.39 -16.09
N ALA A 217 -5.12 -8.71 -16.00
CA ALA A 217 -3.95 -9.31 -15.35
C ALA A 217 -2.65 -8.80 -15.97
N GLY A 218 -1.67 -8.51 -15.10
CA GLY A 218 -0.35 -8.02 -15.50
C GLY A 218 -0.31 -6.57 -15.97
N THR A 219 -1.37 -5.78 -15.71
CA THR A 219 -1.41 -4.35 -16.02
C THR A 219 -1.64 -3.49 -14.78
N MET A 220 -1.09 -2.29 -14.81
CA MET A 220 -1.51 -1.17 -13.97
C MET A 220 -2.19 -0.11 -14.85
N GLN A 221 -3.01 0.72 -14.22
CA GLN A 221 -3.57 1.91 -14.84
C GLN A 221 -2.47 2.92 -15.19
N ALA A 222 -2.84 3.91 -16.00
CA ALA A 222 -1.91 4.93 -16.45
C ALA A 222 -1.18 5.61 -15.27
N PRO A 223 0.15 5.77 -15.36
CA PRO A 223 0.94 6.30 -14.26
C PRO A 223 0.68 7.79 -14.03
N VAL A 224 0.64 8.19 -12.77
CA VAL A 224 0.37 9.57 -12.34
C VAL A 224 1.63 10.20 -11.77
N LEU A 225 1.97 11.41 -12.24
CA LEU A 225 2.99 12.25 -11.61
C LEU A 225 2.45 12.77 -10.28
N VAL A 226 3.07 12.38 -9.16
CA VAL A 226 2.64 12.78 -7.81
C VAL A 226 3.38 14.03 -7.36
N LYS A 227 4.71 14.05 -7.53
CA LYS A 227 5.55 15.18 -7.18
C LYS A 227 6.68 15.33 -8.18
N GLU A 228 6.66 16.45 -8.89
CA GLU A 228 7.75 16.84 -9.77
C GLU A 228 8.93 17.40 -8.98
N SER A 229 10.13 16.99 -9.38
CA SER A 229 11.37 17.61 -8.94
C SER A 229 11.55 18.99 -9.58
N THR A 230 12.03 19.96 -8.81
CA THR A 230 12.19 21.35 -9.29
C THR A 230 13.60 21.64 -9.83
N SER A 231 14.48 20.64 -9.84
CA SER A 231 15.86 20.74 -10.28
C SER A 231 16.40 19.38 -10.72
N SER A 232 17.51 19.41 -11.48
CA SER A 232 18.38 18.24 -11.61
C SER A 232 18.98 17.89 -10.25
N TYR A 233 19.57 16.69 -10.14
CA TYR A 233 20.28 16.23 -8.95
C TYR A 233 21.63 15.63 -9.34
N SER A 234 22.71 16.02 -8.65
CA SER A 234 24.08 15.76 -9.08
C SER A 234 24.78 14.62 -8.31
N SER A 235 24.11 13.97 -7.37
CA SER A 235 24.65 12.79 -6.66
C SER A 235 24.36 11.50 -7.43
N THR A 236 25.08 10.44 -7.07
CA THR A 236 24.85 9.07 -7.56
C THR A 236 23.94 8.25 -6.65
N ARG A 237 23.59 8.75 -5.47
CA ARG A 237 22.77 8.05 -4.46
C ARG A 237 21.35 8.63 -4.41
N TRP A 238 20.37 7.75 -4.51
CA TRP A 238 18.94 8.01 -4.41
C TRP A 238 18.22 6.72 -3.95
N GLY A 239 16.96 6.84 -3.55
CA GLY A 239 16.00 5.75 -3.44
C GLY A 239 15.83 5.20 -2.03
N ASP A 240 16.42 5.84 -1.03
CA ASP A 240 16.39 5.36 0.36
C ASP A 240 15.03 5.58 1.02
N TYR A 241 14.22 6.49 0.47
CA TYR A 241 12.87 6.78 0.98
C TYR A 241 11.84 6.51 -0.10
N SER A 242 11.35 5.27 -0.13
CA SER A 242 10.24 4.80 -0.94
C SER A 242 9.38 3.89 -0.08
N ALA A 243 8.09 4.21 0.06
CA ALA A 243 7.14 3.31 0.70
C ALA A 243 5.72 3.62 0.24
N VAL A 244 4.89 2.59 0.16
CA VAL A 244 3.44 2.71 0.04
C VAL A 244 2.80 1.74 1.03
N GLY A 245 1.72 2.17 1.65
CA GLY A 245 0.97 1.38 2.63
C GLY A 245 -0.51 1.68 2.53
N VAL A 246 -1.33 0.69 2.88
CA VAL A 246 -2.77 0.88 2.98
C VAL A 246 -3.09 1.58 4.31
N ASP A 247 -3.94 2.59 4.24
CA ASP A 247 -4.54 3.20 5.44
C ASP A 247 -5.25 2.12 6.29
N PRO A 248 -5.32 2.25 7.62
CA PRO A 248 -6.09 1.32 8.45
C PRO A 248 -7.55 1.15 8.01
N GLY A 249 -8.10 2.17 7.33
CA GLY A 249 -9.41 2.12 6.70
C GLY A 249 -9.51 1.18 5.50
N GLY A 250 -8.41 0.74 4.89
CA GLY A 250 -8.41 -0.30 3.87
C GLY A 250 -8.71 0.13 2.43
N TYR A 251 -8.99 1.42 2.17
CA TYR A 251 -9.34 1.91 0.81
C TYR A 251 -8.43 3.02 0.28
N GLU A 252 -7.62 3.61 1.17
CA GLU A 252 -6.65 4.63 0.80
C GLU A 252 -5.25 4.06 0.83
N PHE A 253 -4.42 4.53 -0.10
CA PHE A 253 -3.00 4.23 -0.11
C PHE A 253 -2.24 5.50 0.24
N TRP A 254 -1.43 5.43 1.29
CA TRP A 254 -0.45 6.44 1.67
C TRP A 254 0.90 6.08 1.07
N MET A 255 1.61 7.07 0.55
CA MET A 255 2.89 6.87 -0.11
C MET A 255 3.87 7.99 0.19
N ILE A 256 5.15 7.65 0.18
CA ILE A 256 6.26 8.58 0.32
C ILE A 256 7.31 8.28 -0.75
N HIS A 257 7.88 9.35 -1.32
CA HIS A 257 9.07 9.25 -2.14
C HIS A 257 9.93 10.52 -2.09
N GLU A 258 11.19 10.41 -2.46
CA GLU A 258 12.11 11.54 -2.66
C GLU A 258 11.80 12.34 -3.94
N TYR A 259 12.06 13.65 -3.89
CA TYR A 259 12.14 14.57 -5.03
C TYR A 259 13.27 15.59 -4.84
N ALA A 260 13.84 16.10 -5.93
CA ALA A 260 14.96 17.03 -5.93
C ALA A 260 14.45 18.47 -5.85
N VAL A 261 15.06 19.26 -4.96
CA VAL A 261 14.77 20.69 -4.79
C VAL A 261 15.82 21.53 -5.49
N THR A 262 17.09 21.13 -5.38
CA THR A 262 18.25 21.74 -6.04
C THR A 262 19.19 20.65 -6.56
N SER A 263 20.26 21.02 -7.27
CA SER A 263 21.29 20.07 -7.73
C SER A 263 21.93 19.26 -6.62
N SER A 264 21.94 19.75 -5.37
CA SER A 264 22.57 19.10 -4.23
C SER A 264 21.63 18.83 -3.06
N ALA A 265 20.33 19.05 -3.22
CA ALA A 265 19.34 18.84 -2.17
C ALA A 265 18.09 18.14 -2.68
N TRP A 266 17.64 17.16 -1.89
CA TRP A 266 16.38 16.46 -2.06
C TRP A 266 15.52 16.63 -0.80
N SER A 267 14.23 16.31 -0.93
CA SER A 267 13.28 16.22 0.19
C SER A 267 12.32 15.06 -0.08
N THR A 268 11.49 14.70 0.90
CA THR A 268 10.44 13.70 0.73
C THR A 268 9.09 14.35 0.53
N TRP A 269 8.23 13.69 -0.24
CA TRP A 269 6.84 14.07 -0.41
C TRP A 269 5.95 12.92 0.04
N VAL A 270 4.99 13.23 0.91
CA VAL A 270 3.95 12.30 1.33
C VAL A 270 2.67 12.65 0.58
N SER A 271 2.04 11.66 -0.03
CA SER A 271 0.74 11.79 -0.69
C SER A 271 -0.14 10.62 -0.30
N HIS A 272 -1.44 10.78 -0.48
CA HIS A 272 -2.37 9.66 -0.49
C HIS A 272 -3.27 9.75 -1.72
N PHE A 273 -3.93 8.64 -2.03
CA PHE A 273 -5.08 8.65 -2.93
C PHE A 273 -6.08 7.58 -2.47
N VAL A 274 -7.34 7.83 -2.78
CA VAL A 274 -8.40 6.83 -2.66
C VAL A 274 -8.39 6.02 -3.96
N ALA A 275 -8.40 4.69 -3.85
CA ALA A 275 -8.63 3.81 -5.00
C ALA A 275 -9.85 4.30 -5.79
N ASP A 276 -9.77 4.38 -7.12
CA ASP A 276 -10.87 4.92 -7.93
C ASP A 276 -12.08 3.97 -7.83
N LEU A 277 -13.07 4.43 -7.09
CA LEU A 277 -14.30 3.71 -6.75
C LEU A 277 -15.23 3.54 -7.99
N THR A 278 -14.85 4.03 -9.16
CA THR A 278 -15.76 4.01 -10.33
C THR A 278 -15.71 2.73 -11.16
N ALA A 279 -14.71 1.86 -10.98
CA ALA A 279 -14.48 0.69 -11.86
C ALA A 279 -14.94 -0.66 -11.30
N VAL A 280 -15.40 -0.73 -10.05
CA VAL A 280 -15.91 -1.97 -9.45
C VAL A 280 -17.44 -2.00 -9.57
N PRO A 281 -18.05 -3.06 -10.12
CA PRO A 281 -19.48 -3.31 -9.91
C PRO A 281 -19.75 -3.43 -8.40
N GLY A 282 -20.24 -2.36 -7.77
CA GLY A 282 -20.44 -2.27 -6.31
C GLY A 282 -19.31 -1.58 -5.52
N GLY A 283 -18.33 -0.96 -6.19
CA GLY A 283 -17.25 -0.24 -5.50
C GLY A 283 -17.22 1.25 -5.75
N GLY A 284 -18.37 1.89 -6.02
CA GLY A 284 -18.55 3.32 -5.77
C GLY A 284 -18.23 3.69 -4.31
N PRO A 285 -18.22 4.98 -3.93
CA PRO A 285 -18.16 5.35 -2.52
C PRO A 285 -19.19 4.52 -1.77
N PHE A 286 -18.82 4.04 -0.56
CA PHE A 286 -19.68 3.18 0.26
C PHE A 286 -21.09 3.75 0.31
N VAL A 287 -21.18 5.08 0.31
CA VAL A 287 -22.39 5.85 0.07
C VAL A 287 -22.29 6.58 -1.27
N SER A 288 -23.06 6.14 -2.27
CA SER A 288 -23.10 6.74 -3.60
C SER A 288 -23.88 8.06 -3.67
N ALA A 289 -24.74 8.32 -2.68
CA ALA A 289 -25.42 9.58 -2.50
C ALA A 289 -25.87 9.74 -1.04
N ALA A 290 -25.75 10.96 -0.50
CA ALA A 290 -26.28 11.33 0.81
C ALA A 290 -27.08 12.63 0.70
N THR A 291 -28.38 12.58 1.01
CA THR A 291 -29.26 13.74 0.97
C THR A 291 -30.06 13.89 2.26
N ALA A 292 -30.47 15.11 2.57
CA ALA A 292 -31.35 15.41 3.69
C ALA A 292 -32.68 15.96 3.17
N TRP A 293 -33.80 15.40 3.60
CA TRP A 293 -35.13 15.90 3.23
C TRP A 293 -36.17 15.70 4.36
N PRO A 294 -36.99 16.72 4.67
CA PRO A 294 -36.92 18.09 4.15
C PRO A 294 -35.67 18.83 4.66
N ASN A 295 -35.06 19.65 3.82
CA ASN A 295 -33.93 20.51 4.19
C ASN A 295 -34.01 21.83 3.38
N PRO A 296 -34.34 22.98 4.01
CA PRO A 296 -34.51 23.18 5.46
C PRO A 296 -35.64 22.37 6.11
N SER A 297 -35.45 21.97 7.36
CA SER A 297 -36.34 21.10 8.15
C SER A 297 -37.06 21.89 9.25
N PRO A 298 -38.38 21.69 9.48
CA PRO A 298 -39.11 22.27 10.59
C PRO A 298 -38.83 21.60 11.95
N GLY A 299 -38.01 20.54 11.96
CA GLY A 299 -37.73 19.77 13.17
C GLY A 299 -37.63 18.26 12.96
N ASP A 300 -38.02 17.73 11.80
CA ASP A 300 -37.77 16.33 11.41
C ASP A 300 -37.12 16.31 10.03
N THR A 301 -36.02 15.59 9.88
CA THR A 301 -35.34 15.38 8.59
C THR A 301 -34.88 13.94 8.45
N GLN A 302 -35.01 13.43 7.24
CA GLN A 302 -34.49 12.13 6.86
C GLN A 302 -33.15 12.31 6.16
N LEU A 303 -32.15 11.59 6.63
CA LEU A 303 -30.87 11.39 5.98
C LEU A 303 -31.01 10.13 5.12
N ARG A 304 -31.10 10.32 3.80
CA ARG A 304 -31.16 9.23 2.82
C ARG A 304 -29.76 8.94 2.32
N LEU A 305 -29.34 7.69 2.46
CA LEU A 305 -28.03 7.20 2.07
C LEU A 305 -28.22 6.09 1.03
N SER A 306 -27.52 6.17 -0.09
CA SER A 306 -27.49 5.06 -1.06
C SER A 306 -26.25 4.23 -0.82
N LEU A 307 -26.39 3.07 -0.15
CA LEU A 307 -25.26 2.19 0.13
C LEU A 307 -24.91 1.33 -1.09
N ALA A 308 -23.65 1.38 -1.53
CA ALA A 308 -23.17 0.59 -2.66
C ALA A 308 -23.10 -0.92 -2.35
N ARG A 309 -22.89 -1.27 -1.07
CA ARG A 309 -22.80 -2.63 -0.54
C ARG A 309 -23.34 -2.68 0.90
N GLY A 310 -23.51 -3.88 1.45
CA GLY A 310 -23.91 -4.02 2.85
C GLY A 310 -22.85 -3.46 3.81
N ALA A 311 -23.29 -2.96 4.97
CA ALA A 311 -22.45 -2.37 6.01
C ALA A 311 -22.81 -2.96 7.39
N ARG A 312 -21.82 -3.21 8.24
CA ARG A 312 -22.04 -3.69 9.62
C ARG A 312 -22.48 -2.56 10.55
N GLU A 313 -22.00 -1.35 10.29
CA GLU A 313 -22.37 -0.15 11.03
C GLU A 313 -22.44 1.07 10.09
N VAL A 314 -23.50 1.87 10.23
CA VAL A 314 -23.62 3.19 9.64
C VAL A 314 -23.96 4.20 10.74
N ALA A 315 -23.14 5.23 10.88
CA ALA A 315 -23.33 6.31 11.82
C ALA A 315 -23.36 7.69 11.14
N VAL A 316 -24.15 8.63 11.68
CA VAL A 316 -24.10 10.04 11.29
C VAL A 316 -23.91 10.88 12.54
N ASP A 317 -22.75 11.50 12.66
CA ASP A 317 -22.45 12.49 13.68
C ASP A 317 -22.86 13.89 13.19
N ILE A 318 -23.62 14.62 14.00
CA ILE A 318 -24.15 15.95 13.69
C ILE A 318 -23.48 16.95 14.61
N TYR A 319 -23.02 18.07 14.06
CA TYR A 319 -22.24 19.11 14.72
C TYR A 319 -22.91 20.48 14.57
N ASP A 320 -22.83 21.31 15.61
CA ASP A 320 -23.18 22.72 15.50
C ASP A 320 -22.08 23.52 14.79
N ALA A 321 -22.35 24.81 14.55
CA ALA A 321 -21.41 25.70 13.85
C ALA A 321 -20.07 25.92 14.58
N THR A 322 -19.96 25.53 15.86
CA THR A 322 -18.71 25.60 16.63
C THR A 322 -17.89 24.31 16.52
N GLY A 323 -18.39 23.30 15.81
CA GLY A 323 -17.75 21.98 15.69
C GLY A 323 -18.06 21.05 16.85
N ARG A 324 -19.00 21.40 17.75
CA ARG A 324 -19.41 20.53 18.85
C ARG A 324 -20.44 19.53 18.35
N ARG A 325 -20.18 18.24 18.61
CA ARG A 325 -21.11 17.15 18.29
C ARG A 325 -22.38 17.28 19.13
N VAL A 326 -23.53 17.41 18.48
CA VAL A 326 -24.84 17.56 19.12
C VAL A 326 -25.66 16.27 19.10
N ARG A 327 -25.42 15.37 18.14
CA ARG A 327 -26.15 14.11 18.01
C ARG A 327 -25.30 13.08 17.26
N ARG A 328 -25.46 11.80 17.59
CA ARG A 328 -25.07 10.67 16.74
C ARG A 328 -26.28 9.80 16.46
N LEU A 329 -26.43 9.40 15.22
CA LEU A 329 -27.42 8.43 14.76
C LEU A 329 -26.66 7.18 14.34
N THR A 330 -27.04 5.99 14.78
CA THR A 330 -26.36 4.74 14.41
C THR A 330 -27.37 3.69 13.98
N ARG A 331 -27.03 2.89 12.97
CA ARG A 331 -27.68 1.64 12.62
C ARG A 331 -26.63 0.56 12.36
N GLY A 332 -26.91 -0.66 12.80
CA GLY A 332 -26.11 -1.83 12.48
C GLY A 332 -26.72 -2.62 11.30
N ASP A 333 -25.89 -3.46 10.69
CA ASP A 333 -26.24 -4.48 9.68
C ASP A 333 -27.26 -4.01 8.64
N LEU A 334 -26.82 -3.15 7.73
CA LEU A 334 -27.64 -2.64 6.63
C LEU A 334 -27.28 -3.32 5.31
N PRO A 335 -28.28 -3.72 4.49
CA PRO A 335 -28.00 -4.20 3.15
C PRO A 335 -27.60 -3.05 2.21
N ALA A 336 -27.07 -3.41 1.04
CA ALA A 336 -26.90 -2.46 -0.07
C ALA A 336 -28.26 -1.83 -0.46
N GLY A 337 -28.22 -0.64 -1.05
CA GLY A 337 -29.40 0.12 -1.49
C GLY A 337 -29.72 1.32 -0.60
N GLU A 338 -30.92 1.87 -0.76
CA GLU A 338 -31.34 3.06 -0.01
C GLU A 338 -31.58 2.76 1.47
N GLN A 339 -30.93 3.54 2.33
CA GLN A 339 -31.06 3.50 3.77
C GLN A 339 -31.50 4.86 4.30
N VAL A 340 -32.27 4.85 5.38
CA VAL A 340 -32.81 6.08 5.99
C VAL A 340 -32.49 6.15 7.48
N LEU A 341 -31.76 7.19 7.87
CA LEU A 341 -31.61 7.62 9.26
C LEU A 341 -32.47 8.86 9.48
N ARG A 342 -33.04 9.02 10.68
CA ARG A 342 -33.91 10.15 11.01
C ARG A 342 -33.30 10.99 12.10
N TRP A 343 -33.37 12.30 11.92
CA TRP A 343 -33.04 13.27 12.95
C TRP A 343 -34.23 14.16 13.25
N ASP A 344 -34.60 14.22 14.52
CA ASP A 344 -35.72 14.98 15.08
C ASP A 344 -35.31 16.40 15.54
N GLY A 345 -34.16 16.88 15.08
CA GLY A 345 -33.63 18.20 15.43
C GLY A 345 -33.30 18.34 16.92
N ARG A 346 -33.11 17.24 17.65
CA ARG A 346 -32.74 17.24 19.08
C ARG A 346 -31.29 16.82 19.27
N ASP A 347 -30.73 17.23 20.40
CA ASP A 347 -29.39 16.82 20.82
C ASP A 347 -29.39 15.41 21.48
N GLU A 348 -28.22 14.96 21.95
CA GLU A 348 -28.08 13.67 22.65
C GLU A 348 -28.93 13.57 23.93
N ARG A 349 -29.28 14.71 24.56
CA ARG A 349 -30.09 14.77 25.78
C ARG A 349 -31.59 14.88 25.47
N GLY A 350 -31.97 14.90 24.19
CA GLY A 350 -33.35 15.09 23.75
C GLY A 350 -33.82 16.55 23.78
N ALA A 351 -32.93 17.50 24.05
CA ALA A 351 -33.27 18.93 24.04
C ALA A 351 -33.38 19.43 22.59
N ALA A 352 -34.36 20.31 22.37
CA ALA A 352 -34.64 20.88 21.05
C ALA A 352 -33.53 21.88 20.66
N LEU A 353 -32.88 21.69 19.51
CA LEU A 353 -31.80 22.55 19.02
C LEU A 353 -32.28 23.83 18.31
N ALA A 354 -31.57 24.95 18.39
CA ALA A 354 -32.00 26.20 17.76
C ALA A 354 -32.13 26.10 16.21
N SER A 355 -32.90 27.02 15.61
CA SER A 355 -32.87 27.23 14.16
C SER A 355 -31.44 27.58 13.73
N GLY A 356 -30.94 26.97 12.66
CA GLY A 356 -29.56 27.16 12.25
C GLY A 356 -29.03 26.07 11.31
N THR A 357 -27.76 26.25 10.93
CA THR A 357 -26.99 25.27 10.15
C THR A 357 -26.26 24.30 11.08
N TYR A 358 -26.31 23.03 10.73
CA TYR A 358 -25.58 21.94 11.33
C TYR A 358 -24.79 21.20 10.25
N LEU A 359 -23.57 20.78 10.59
CA LEU A 359 -22.73 19.96 9.74
C LEU A 359 -22.91 18.50 10.12
N SER A 360 -22.83 17.59 9.16
CA SER A 360 -22.86 16.16 9.45
C SER A 360 -21.61 15.47 8.92
N ARG A 361 -21.19 14.43 9.62
CA ARG A 361 -20.16 13.49 9.20
C ARG A 361 -20.78 12.11 9.19
N LEU A 362 -20.78 11.48 8.03
CA LEU A 362 -21.21 10.11 7.86
C LEU A 362 -20.05 9.19 8.22
N SER A 363 -20.34 8.03 8.79
CA SER A 363 -19.39 6.94 8.97
C SER A 363 -20.02 5.62 8.58
N VAL A 364 -19.30 4.81 7.81
CA VAL A 364 -19.68 3.44 7.43
C VAL A 364 -18.55 2.52 7.82
N ASP A 365 -18.81 1.52 8.66
CA ASP A 365 -17.81 0.57 9.18
C ASP A 365 -16.53 1.24 9.73
N GLY A 366 -16.68 2.43 10.32
CA GLY A 366 -15.58 3.23 10.86
C GLY A 366 -14.94 4.23 9.90
N HIS A 367 -15.25 4.18 8.59
CA HIS A 367 -14.74 5.13 7.59
C HIS A 367 -15.61 6.37 7.57
N GLY A 368 -15.03 7.56 7.74
CA GLY A 368 -15.79 8.80 7.89
C GLY A 368 -15.71 9.72 6.66
N GLU A 369 -16.84 10.14 6.12
CA GLU A 369 -16.96 11.07 4.99
C GLU A 369 -17.83 12.29 5.34
N PRO A 370 -17.67 13.44 4.65
CA PRO A 370 -18.58 14.58 4.83
C PRO A 370 -20.03 14.20 4.49
N GLY A 371 -20.96 14.49 5.40
CA GLY A 371 -22.39 14.29 5.18
C GLY A 371 -23.09 15.56 4.67
N PRO A 372 -24.39 15.49 4.36
CA PRO A 372 -25.16 16.64 3.93
C PRO A 372 -25.23 17.70 5.03
N LYS A 373 -25.13 18.98 4.65
CA LYS A 373 -25.44 20.11 5.52
C LYS A 373 -26.91 20.05 5.93
N LEU A 374 -27.22 20.22 7.21
CA LEU A 374 -28.58 20.20 7.74
C LEU A 374 -28.99 21.61 8.17
N THR A 375 -30.19 22.06 7.79
CA THR A 375 -30.71 23.38 8.18
C THR A 375 -32.01 23.19 8.95
N LEU A 376 -32.09 23.66 10.20
CA LEU A 376 -33.32 23.69 10.99
C LEU A 376 -33.97 25.08 10.92
N LEU A 377 -35.29 25.12 10.72
CA LEU A 377 -36.13 26.31 10.77
C LEU A 377 -37.34 26.03 11.67
N ARG A 378 -37.27 26.46 12.93
CA ARG A 378 -38.37 26.38 13.89
C ARG A 378 -39.14 27.66 14.02
#